data_AF-A0AAU0UB21-F1
#
_entry.id   AF-A0AAU0UB21-F1
#
_cell.length_a   1.000
_cell.length_b   1.000
_cell.length_c   1.000
_cell.angle_alpha   90.00
_cell.angle_beta   90.00
_cell.angle_gamma   90.00
#
_symmetry.space_group_name_H-M   'P 1'
#
loop_
_entity.id
_entity.type
_entity.pdbx_description
1 polymer ?
#
loop_
_entity_poly.entity_id
_entity_poly.type
_entity_poly.pdbx_seq_one_letter_code
_entity_poly.pdbx_strand_id
1 'polypeptide(L)'
;MRRALLFAFALLALPAVQAADLQPFSASYTADWKQLPMSGTAERSLTKNANDTWTLSFKASMMIASLTEVSTLRVDKGTLLPQSYNFERGGLGKTKKIDMAFDWSSKVVSGTDRGDVINLPINPGVLDKSTYQLALQKDVAAGKKSMSYQVVDGDSVDTYDFRVLGSEKVDTKAGKIDAIKVERVRDPTQNKRITVMWFAKDWDYLLVRLQQVETDGKEYNIMLLNGTVNGNAVKGS
;
A
#
# COMPACT_ATOMS: atom_id res chain seq x y z
N MET A 1 -22.51 56.05 29.75
CA MET A 1 -21.60 55.67 28.64
C MET A 1 -21.20 54.21 28.80
N ARG A 2 -21.86 53.28 28.08
CA ARG A 2 -21.44 51.86 28.03
C ARG A 2 -21.29 51.49 26.56
N ARG A 3 -20.04 51.35 26.11
CA ARG A 3 -19.69 50.93 24.76
C ARG A 3 -19.89 49.41 24.69
N ALA A 4 -20.88 48.95 23.94
CA ALA A 4 -21.01 47.54 23.60
C ALA A 4 -20.03 47.24 22.45
N LEU A 5 -18.99 46.44 22.72
CA LEU A 5 -18.17 45.84 21.69
C LEU A 5 -18.95 44.67 21.07
N LEU A 6 -19.32 44.80 19.79
CA LEU A 6 -19.76 43.70 18.96
C LEU A 6 -18.53 42.90 18.52
N PHE A 7 -18.34 41.71 19.09
CA PHE A 7 -17.41 40.72 18.55
C PHE A 7 -18.06 40.03 17.34
N ALA A 8 -17.57 40.34 16.15
CA ALA A 8 -17.89 39.60 14.95
C ALA A 8 -17.19 38.23 15.00
N PHE A 9 -17.95 37.16 15.26
CA PHE A 9 -17.48 35.79 15.12
C PHE A 9 -17.39 35.47 13.63
N ALA A 10 -16.21 35.62 13.05
CA ALA A 10 -15.92 35.05 11.73
C ALA A 10 -15.87 33.52 11.88
N LEU A 11 -16.92 32.82 11.44
CA LEU A 11 -16.85 31.37 11.23
C LEU A 11 -15.79 31.12 10.15
N LEU A 12 -14.59 30.73 10.57
CA LEU A 12 -13.66 30.03 9.70
C LEU A 12 -14.31 28.68 9.37
N ALA A 13 -14.97 28.61 8.22
CA ALA A 13 -15.31 27.34 7.61
C ALA A 13 -13.99 26.62 7.32
N LEU A 14 -13.58 25.75 8.24
CA LEU A 14 -12.51 24.80 7.96
C LEU A 14 -12.94 24.03 6.71
N PRO A 15 -12.13 23.99 5.64
CA PRO A 15 -12.43 23.13 4.53
C PRO A 15 -12.57 21.73 5.11
N ALA A 16 -13.76 21.14 4.99
CA ALA A 16 -13.93 19.73 5.25
C ALA A 16 -12.96 19.04 4.30
N VAL A 17 -11.87 18.50 4.83
CA VAL A 17 -10.98 17.62 4.07
C VAL A 17 -11.82 16.40 3.77
N GLN A 18 -12.54 16.45 2.66
CA GLN A 18 -13.29 15.33 2.16
C GLN A 18 -12.24 14.26 1.86
N ALA A 19 -12.30 13.15 2.60
CA ALA A 19 -11.45 12.01 2.31
C ALA A 19 -11.70 11.66 0.85
N ALA A 20 -10.67 11.79 0.01
CA ALA A 20 -10.79 11.45 -1.40
C ALA A 20 -11.25 9.99 -1.51
N ASP A 21 -12.29 9.77 -2.30
CA ASP A 21 -12.78 8.43 -2.60
C ASP A 21 -11.68 7.65 -3.31
N LEU A 22 -11.55 6.35 -2.99
CA LEU A 22 -10.60 5.47 -3.66
C LEU A 22 -10.82 5.52 -5.18
N GLN A 23 -9.74 5.72 -5.94
CA GLN A 23 -9.79 5.65 -7.39
C GLN A 23 -9.38 4.26 -7.89
N PRO A 24 -10.11 3.66 -8.85
CA PRO A 24 -9.64 2.42 -9.45
C PRO A 24 -8.36 2.68 -10.25
N PHE A 25 -7.45 1.72 -10.22
CA PHE A 25 -6.21 1.79 -10.99
C PHE A 25 -5.80 0.44 -11.53
N SER A 26 -4.96 0.48 -12.55
CA SER A 26 -4.18 -0.66 -13.04
C SER A 26 -2.77 -0.17 -13.32
N ALA A 27 -1.75 -0.92 -12.92
CA ALA A 27 -0.36 -0.55 -13.10
C ALA A 27 0.47 -1.80 -13.40
N SER A 28 1.24 -1.74 -14.47
CA SER A 28 2.26 -2.73 -14.80
C SER A 28 3.63 -2.17 -14.45
N TYR A 29 4.52 -3.06 -14.02
CA TYR A 29 5.85 -2.71 -13.53
C TYR A 29 6.91 -3.61 -14.13
N THR A 30 8.12 -3.06 -14.32
CA THR A 30 9.33 -3.89 -14.42
C THR A 30 9.73 -4.34 -13.02
N ALA A 31 10.20 -5.58 -12.89
CA ALA A 31 10.78 -6.10 -11.66
C ALA A 31 12.25 -6.46 -11.94
N ASP A 32 13.15 -5.61 -11.46
CA ASP A 32 14.58 -5.73 -11.67
C ASP A 32 15.27 -6.21 -10.41
N TRP A 33 16.04 -7.29 -10.53
CA TRP A 33 16.93 -7.76 -9.47
C TRP A 33 18.37 -7.42 -9.85
N LYS A 34 18.99 -6.43 -9.20
CA LYS A 34 20.30 -5.89 -9.63
C LYS A 34 21.41 -6.93 -9.74
N GLN A 35 21.36 -8.00 -8.95
CA GLN A 35 22.41 -9.02 -8.92
C GLN A 35 22.26 -10.14 -9.96
N LEU A 36 21.16 -10.18 -10.74
CA LEU A 36 20.97 -11.18 -11.79
C LEU A 36 20.39 -10.53 -13.07
N PRO A 37 20.81 -10.96 -14.27
CA PRO A 37 20.26 -10.46 -15.53
C PRO A 37 18.85 -11.03 -15.82
N MET A 38 17.97 -11.01 -14.82
CA MET A 38 16.60 -11.48 -14.90
C MET A 38 15.65 -10.30 -14.70
N SER A 39 14.82 -10.05 -15.71
CA SER A 39 13.69 -9.14 -15.61
C SER A 39 12.41 -9.95 -15.38
N GLY A 40 11.62 -9.50 -14.41
CA GLY A 40 10.25 -9.97 -14.22
C GLY A 40 9.25 -8.89 -14.59
N THR A 41 7.99 -9.27 -14.61
CA THR A 41 6.87 -8.32 -14.69
C THR A 41 6.07 -8.39 -13.40
N ALA A 42 5.47 -7.26 -13.04
CA ALA A 42 4.45 -7.24 -12.01
C ALA A 42 3.26 -6.39 -12.47
N GLU A 43 2.08 -6.72 -11.95
CA GLU A 43 0.83 -6.03 -12.16
C GLU A 43 0.19 -5.76 -10.81
N ARG A 44 -0.36 -4.56 -10.63
CA ARG A 44 -1.15 -4.18 -9.46
C ARG A 44 -2.43 -3.50 -9.93
N SER A 45 -3.56 -3.84 -9.33
CA SER A 45 -4.84 -3.20 -9.65
C SER A 45 -5.72 -3.02 -8.43
N LEU A 46 -6.54 -1.98 -8.47
CA LEU A 46 -7.62 -1.73 -7.52
C LEU A 46 -8.92 -1.59 -8.30
N THR A 47 -9.87 -2.49 -8.06
CA THR A 47 -11.15 -2.54 -8.78
C THR A 47 -12.30 -2.38 -7.81
N LYS A 48 -13.28 -1.52 -8.14
CA LYS A 48 -14.54 -1.41 -7.39
C LYS A 48 -15.49 -2.52 -7.84
N ASN A 49 -16.04 -3.26 -6.87
CA ASN A 49 -17.00 -4.34 -7.11
C ASN A 49 -18.45 -3.81 -6.97
N ALA A 50 -19.42 -4.59 -7.46
CA ALA A 50 -20.84 -4.20 -7.47
C ALA A 50 -21.48 -4.08 -6.07
N ASN A 51 -20.89 -4.68 -5.04
CA ASN A 51 -21.38 -4.72 -3.66
C ASN A 51 -20.66 -3.73 -2.72
N ASP A 52 -20.17 -2.61 -3.27
CA ASP A 52 -19.38 -1.59 -2.55
C ASP A 52 -18.12 -2.12 -1.84
N THR A 53 -17.64 -3.30 -2.26
CA THR A 53 -16.30 -3.78 -1.91
C THR A 53 -15.30 -3.38 -2.98
N TRP A 54 -14.02 -3.48 -2.64
CA TRP A 54 -12.90 -3.30 -3.56
C TRP A 54 -12.03 -4.54 -3.56
N THR A 55 -11.44 -4.84 -4.72
CA THR A 55 -10.43 -5.88 -4.87
C THR A 55 -9.11 -5.22 -5.21
N LEU A 56 -8.13 -5.35 -4.31
CA LEU A 56 -6.73 -5.00 -4.54
C LEU A 56 -5.99 -6.29 -4.95
N SER A 57 -5.40 -6.31 -6.13
CA SER A 57 -4.64 -7.46 -6.63
C SER A 57 -3.21 -7.06 -6.95
N PHE A 58 -2.28 -7.95 -6.68
CA PHE A 58 -0.89 -7.88 -7.10
C PHE A 58 -0.46 -9.23 -7.66
N LYS A 59 0.22 -9.21 -8.82
CA LYS A 59 0.80 -10.40 -9.44
C LYS A 59 2.21 -10.07 -9.86
N ALA A 60 3.15 -10.97 -9.62
CA ALA A 60 4.50 -10.85 -10.12
C ALA A 60 4.95 -12.19 -10.70
N SER A 61 5.69 -12.13 -11.81
CA SER A 61 6.20 -13.32 -12.48
C SER A 61 7.63 -13.10 -12.95
N MET A 62 8.47 -14.08 -12.70
CA MET A 62 9.83 -14.24 -13.21
C MET A 62 9.96 -15.66 -13.77
N MET A 63 10.99 -15.93 -14.58
CA MET A 63 11.15 -17.21 -15.31
C MET A 63 10.93 -18.47 -14.45
N ILE A 64 11.31 -18.45 -13.16
CA ILE A 64 11.26 -19.62 -12.25
C ILE A 64 10.37 -19.43 -11.02
N ALA A 65 9.64 -18.31 -10.93
CA ALA A 65 8.88 -17.98 -9.72
C ALA A 65 7.68 -17.08 -10.04
N SER A 66 6.60 -17.27 -9.30
CA SER A 66 5.40 -16.45 -9.39
C SER A 66 4.92 -16.06 -8.00
N LEU A 67 4.20 -14.95 -7.93
CA LEU A 67 3.56 -14.45 -6.74
C LEU A 67 2.21 -13.85 -7.11
N THR A 68 1.16 -14.21 -6.38
CA THR A 68 -0.15 -13.58 -6.44
C THR A 68 -0.56 -13.17 -5.03
N GLU A 69 -1.10 -11.97 -4.88
CA GLU A 69 -1.65 -11.43 -3.66
C GLU A 69 -2.98 -10.75 -4.00
N VAL A 70 -4.05 -11.05 -3.25
CA VAL A 70 -5.38 -10.49 -3.45
C VAL A 70 -5.98 -10.15 -2.10
N SER A 71 -6.37 -8.88 -1.92
CA SER A 71 -7.15 -8.43 -0.78
C SER A 71 -8.51 -7.95 -1.25
N THR A 72 -9.58 -8.39 -0.58
CA THR A 72 -10.89 -7.72 -0.70
C THR A 72 -11.08 -6.82 0.50
N LEU A 73 -11.66 -5.64 0.31
CA LEU A 73 -11.87 -4.68 1.40
C LEU A 73 -13.17 -3.90 1.23
N ARG A 74 -13.65 -3.35 2.34
CA ARG A 74 -14.68 -2.30 2.37
C ARG A 74 -14.05 -0.99 2.82
N VAL A 75 -14.70 0.12 2.48
CA VAL A 75 -14.35 1.44 3.01
C VAL A 75 -15.52 1.91 3.88
N ASP A 76 -15.28 2.14 5.16
CA ASP A 76 -16.27 2.71 6.08
C ASP A 76 -15.74 4.03 6.66
N LYS A 77 -16.42 5.14 6.36
CA LYS A 77 -16.03 6.50 6.81
C LYS A 77 -14.55 6.83 6.59
N GLY A 78 -13.99 6.35 5.48
CA GLY A 78 -12.58 6.54 5.11
C GLY A 78 -11.62 5.47 5.63
N THR A 79 -12.03 4.64 6.60
CA THR A 79 -11.26 3.51 7.12
C THR A 79 -11.31 2.33 6.15
N LEU A 80 -10.14 1.77 5.84
CA LEU A 80 -10.04 0.54 5.07
C LEU A 80 -10.26 -0.66 6.00
N LEU A 81 -11.19 -1.53 5.62
CA LEU A 81 -11.54 -2.74 6.36
C LEU A 81 -11.32 -3.95 5.44
N PRO A 82 -10.14 -4.59 5.46
CA PRO A 82 -9.92 -5.88 4.80
C PRO A 82 -11.02 -6.88 5.13
N GLN A 83 -11.48 -7.67 4.17
CA GLN A 83 -12.46 -8.75 4.37
C GLN A 83 -11.78 -10.09 4.16
N SER A 84 -10.93 -10.21 3.14
CA SER A 84 -10.10 -11.38 2.89
C SER A 84 -8.72 -10.96 2.39
N TYR A 85 -7.73 -11.83 2.62
CA TYR A 85 -6.40 -11.72 2.05
C TYR A 85 -5.92 -13.11 1.63
N ASN A 86 -5.50 -13.24 0.38
CA ASN A 86 -4.95 -14.46 -0.19
C ASN A 86 -3.58 -14.15 -0.78
N PHE A 87 -2.60 -14.96 -0.44
CA PHE A 87 -1.25 -14.85 -0.95
C PHE A 87 -0.76 -16.22 -1.37
N GLU A 88 -0.18 -16.29 -2.57
CA GLU A 88 0.45 -17.49 -3.07
C GLU A 88 1.77 -17.12 -3.73
N ARG A 89 2.83 -17.84 -3.38
CA ARG A 89 4.14 -17.75 -4.03
C ARG A 89 4.62 -19.13 -4.40
N GLY A 90 4.82 -19.36 -5.69
CA GLY A 90 5.33 -20.61 -6.27
C GLY A 90 6.69 -20.41 -6.96
N GLY A 91 7.35 -21.52 -7.31
CA GLY A 91 8.63 -21.52 -8.02
C GLY A 91 9.53 -22.70 -7.64
N LEU A 92 10.81 -22.63 -7.99
CA LEU A 92 11.82 -23.64 -7.61
C LEU A 92 12.11 -23.56 -6.09
N GLY A 93 11.21 -24.11 -5.27
CA GLY A 93 11.31 -24.11 -3.80
C GLY A 93 9.98 -24.45 -3.13
N LYS A 94 9.88 -24.16 -1.83
CA LYS A 94 8.63 -24.34 -1.08
C LYS A 94 7.60 -23.29 -1.48
N THR A 95 6.43 -23.73 -1.93
CA THR A 95 5.26 -22.88 -2.09
C THR A 95 4.89 -22.25 -0.76
N LYS A 96 4.60 -20.95 -0.76
CA LYS A 96 3.98 -20.28 0.39
C LYS A 96 2.55 -19.95 0.01
N LYS A 97 1.59 -20.40 0.82
CA LYS A 97 0.19 -20.01 0.72
C LYS A 97 -0.25 -19.38 2.05
N ILE A 98 -0.97 -18.28 1.98
CA ILE A 98 -1.63 -17.64 3.13
C ILE A 98 -3.06 -17.34 2.71
N ASP A 99 -4.00 -17.72 3.55
CA ASP A 99 -5.42 -17.40 3.39
C ASP A 99 -5.89 -16.80 4.71
N MET A 100 -6.51 -15.62 4.68
CA MET A 100 -7.04 -14.94 5.86
C MET A 100 -8.43 -14.36 5.60
N ALA A 101 -9.29 -14.42 6.61
CA ALA A 101 -10.61 -13.80 6.64
C ALA A 101 -10.72 -12.91 7.88
N PHE A 102 -11.16 -11.67 7.67
CA PHE A 102 -11.31 -10.66 8.71
C PHE A 102 -12.77 -10.54 9.11
N ASP A 103 -13.09 -11.01 10.32
CA ASP A 103 -14.42 -10.84 10.91
C ASP A 103 -14.42 -9.67 11.89
N TRP A 104 -14.89 -8.53 11.40
CA TRP A 104 -15.01 -7.30 12.18
C TRP A 104 -16.10 -7.36 13.25
N SER A 105 -17.07 -8.28 13.13
CA SER A 105 -18.14 -8.42 14.11
C SER A 105 -17.65 -9.16 15.36
N SER A 106 -16.89 -10.25 15.18
CA SER A 106 -16.25 -11.01 16.25
C SER A 106 -14.87 -10.45 16.65
N LYS A 107 -14.33 -9.49 15.88
CA LYS A 107 -13.02 -8.85 16.08
C LYS A 107 -11.87 -9.86 16.00
N VAL A 108 -11.93 -10.74 15.02
CA VAL A 108 -10.93 -11.79 14.81
C VAL A 108 -10.51 -11.85 13.34
N VAL A 109 -9.23 -12.10 13.08
CA VAL A 109 -8.75 -12.62 11.81
C VAL A 109 -8.45 -14.10 11.96
N SER A 110 -8.96 -14.92 11.04
CA SER A 110 -8.73 -16.37 11.03
C SER A 110 -8.27 -16.84 9.66
N GLY A 111 -7.56 -17.97 9.61
CA GLY A 111 -7.06 -18.50 8.34
C GLY A 111 -5.90 -19.47 8.50
N THR A 112 -5.00 -19.50 7.51
CA THR A 112 -3.79 -20.32 7.54
C THR A 112 -2.59 -19.59 6.92
N ASP A 113 -1.38 -19.79 7.45
CA ASP A 113 -0.09 -19.52 6.79
C ASP A 113 0.67 -20.83 6.67
N ARG A 114 0.95 -21.29 5.45
CA ARG A 114 1.63 -22.58 5.16
C ARG A 114 0.96 -23.79 5.82
N GLY A 115 -0.34 -23.71 6.07
CA GLY A 115 -1.13 -24.76 6.71
C GLY A 115 -1.25 -24.62 8.23
N ASP A 116 -0.44 -23.77 8.86
CA ASP A 116 -0.56 -23.46 10.29
C ASP A 116 -1.75 -22.51 10.50
N VAL A 117 -2.58 -22.80 11.50
CA VAL A 117 -3.81 -22.04 11.78
C VAL A 117 -3.48 -20.65 12.30
N ILE A 118 -4.10 -19.63 11.69
CA ILE A 118 -4.12 -18.25 12.19
C ILE A 118 -5.45 -18.03 12.88
N ASN A 119 -5.40 -17.48 14.10
CA ASN A 119 -6.57 -16.99 14.82
C ASN A 119 -6.16 -15.89 15.80
N LEU A 120 -6.31 -14.62 15.38
CA LEU A 120 -5.78 -13.48 16.11
C LEU A 120 -6.88 -12.46 16.41
N PRO A 121 -6.90 -11.86 17.61
CA PRO A 121 -7.77 -10.72 17.88
C PRO A 121 -7.33 -9.51 17.06
N ILE A 122 -8.29 -8.75 16.53
CA ILE A 122 -8.03 -7.54 15.74
C ILE A 122 -8.81 -6.35 16.29
N ASN A 123 -8.20 -5.18 16.20
CA ASN A 123 -8.86 -3.91 16.46
C ASN A 123 -9.26 -3.23 15.15
N PRO A 124 -10.26 -2.33 15.15
CA PRO A 124 -10.58 -1.53 13.97
C PRO A 124 -9.33 -0.85 13.40
N GLY A 125 -9.12 -0.98 12.09
CA GLY A 125 -7.96 -0.41 11.39
C GLY A 125 -6.73 -1.31 11.29
N VAL A 126 -6.78 -2.56 11.78
CA VAL A 126 -5.78 -3.59 11.42
C VAL A 126 -5.87 -3.89 9.93
N LEU A 127 -4.72 -4.01 9.26
CA LEU A 127 -4.62 -4.18 7.81
C LEU A 127 -3.92 -5.50 7.44
N ASP A 128 -4.12 -5.97 6.22
CA ASP A 128 -3.30 -7.03 5.63
C ASP A 128 -2.07 -6.45 4.89
N LYS A 129 -1.21 -7.34 4.39
CA LYS A 129 0.08 -7.00 3.75
C LYS A 129 -0.04 -6.27 2.41
N SER A 130 -1.23 -6.24 1.79
CA SER A 130 -1.51 -5.45 0.60
C SER A 130 -2.24 -4.15 0.95
N THR A 131 -3.25 -4.22 1.83
CA THR A 131 -4.11 -3.08 2.17
C THR A 131 -3.37 -1.98 2.93
N TYR A 132 -2.33 -2.29 3.70
CA TYR A 132 -1.51 -1.22 4.34
C TYR A 132 -0.87 -0.29 3.31
N GLN A 133 -0.50 -0.79 2.13
CA GLN A 133 0.10 0.03 1.09
C GLN A 133 -0.92 1.01 0.49
N LEU A 134 -2.19 0.61 0.43
CA LEU A 134 -3.28 1.50 0.03
C LEU A 134 -3.59 2.54 1.12
N ALA A 135 -3.59 2.15 2.39
CA ALA A 135 -3.70 3.12 3.50
C ALA A 135 -2.55 4.14 3.47
N LEU A 136 -1.33 3.67 3.21
CA LEU A 136 -0.16 4.51 3.06
C LEU A 136 -0.29 5.50 1.90
N GLN A 137 -0.75 5.05 0.73
CA GLN A 137 -1.04 5.91 -0.41
C GLN A 137 -2.04 7.02 -0.04
N LYS A 138 -3.16 6.68 0.63
CA LYS A 138 -4.15 7.67 1.09
C LYS A 138 -3.57 8.67 2.08
N ASP A 139 -2.76 8.20 3.01
CA ASP A 139 -2.17 9.04 4.05
C ASP A 139 -1.12 10.00 3.50
N VAL A 140 -0.34 9.55 2.51
CA VAL A 140 0.57 10.42 1.74
C VAL A 140 -0.21 11.46 0.97
N ALA A 141 -1.35 11.09 0.37
CA ALA A 141 -2.25 12.01 -0.31
C ALA A 141 -2.82 13.08 0.63
N ALA A 142 -3.14 12.69 1.86
CA ALA A 142 -3.57 13.59 2.93
C ALA A 142 -2.42 14.44 3.52
N GLY A 143 -1.20 14.33 2.99
CA GLY A 143 -0.05 15.12 3.40
C GLY A 143 0.60 14.70 4.72
N LYS A 144 0.23 13.53 5.29
CA LYS A 144 0.85 13.00 6.51
C LYS A 144 2.35 12.79 6.30
N LYS A 145 3.13 13.00 7.36
CA LYS A 145 4.61 12.91 7.32
C LYS A 145 5.16 11.68 8.02
N SER A 146 4.42 11.15 8.99
CA SER A 146 4.73 9.91 9.69
C SER A 146 3.44 9.11 9.85
N MET A 147 3.53 7.80 9.66
CA MET A 147 2.39 6.90 9.66
C MET A 147 2.77 5.59 10.36
N SER A 148 1.82 4.97 11.04
CA SER A 148 2.00 3.70 11.73
C SER A 148 0.75 2.85 11.50
N TYR A 149 0.94 1.59 11.13
CA TYR A 149 -0.15 0.65 10.84
C TYR A 149 0.03 -0.64 11.61
N GLN A 150 -1.08 -1.19 12.11
CA GLN A 150 -1.14 -2.55 12.62
C GLN A 150 -1.40 -3.49 11.45
N VAL A 151 -0.51 -4.44 11.19
CA VAL A 151 -0.55 -5.31 10.01
C VAL A 151 -0.51 -6.77 10.45
N VAL A 152 -1.44 -7.59 9.99
CA VAL A 152 -1.38 -9.04 10.20
C VAL A 152 -0.24 -9.62 9.36
N ASP A 153 0.74 -10.24 10.01
CA ASP A 153 1.90 -10.87 9.36
C ASP A 153 2.14 -12.27 9.94
N GLY A 154 1.56 -13.29 9.28
CA GLY A 154 1.63 -14.66 9.77
C GLY A 154 0.74 -14.85 11.00
N ASP A 155 1.35 -15.19 12.13
CA ASP A 155 0.71 -15.48 13.41
C ASP A 155 0.73 -14.30 14.40
N SER A 156 1.13 -13.10 13.94
CA SER A 156 1.14 -11.88 14.76
C SER A 156 0.49 -10.68 14.06
N VAL A 157 0.22 -9.65 14.86
CA VAL A 157 -0.08 -8.31 14.36
C VAL A 157 1.14 -7.44 14.65
N ASP A 158 1.80 -7.00 13.59
CA ASP A 158 3.03 -6.22 13.65
C ASP A 158 2.75 -4.74 13.44
N THR A 159 3.60 -3.88 14.01
CA THR A 159 3.56 -2.44 13.75
C THR A 159 4.49 -2.08 12.60
N TYR A 160 3.94 -1.46 11.56
CA TYR A 160 4.69 -0.97 10.41
C TYR A 160 4.73 0.56 10.43
N ASP A 161 5.90 1.10 10.73
CA ASP A 161 6.12 2.56 10.78
C ASP A 161 6.70 3.07 9.46
N PHE A 162 6.29 4.28 9.08
CA PHE A 162 6.69 4.96 7.85
C PHE A 162 6.98 6.43 8.09
N ARG A 163 7.88 6.99 7.29
CA ARG A 163 8.08 8.45 7.22
C ARG A 163 8.31 8.94 5.82
N VAL A 164 7.81 10.15 5.55
CA VAL A 164 8.02 10.88 4.31
C VAL A 164 9.42 11.49 4.32
N LEU A 165 10.18 11.21 3.26
CA LEU A 165 11.54 11.74 3.06
C LEU A 165 11.56 13.01 2.21
N GLY A 166 10.47 13.31 1.50
CA GLY A 166 10.34 14.51 0.68
C GLY A 166 9.77 14.22 -0.69
N SER A 167 9.89 15.19 -1.59
CA SER A 167 9.50 15.05 -2.99
C SER A 167 10.73 14.92 -3.88
N GLU A 168 10.67 14.07 -4.89
CA GLU A 168 11.68 14.02 -5.96
C GLU A 168 11.06 13.59 -7.29
N LYS A 169 11.72 13.94 -8.40
CA LYS A 169 11.39 13.39 -9.71
C LYS A 169 12.00 12.00 -9.85
N VAL A 170 11.18 11.06 -10.30
CA VAL A 170 11.57 9.66 -10.48
C VAL A 170 11.50 9.32 -11.96
N ASP A 171 12.60 8.79 -12.50
CA ASP A 171 12.61 8.19 -13.83
C ASP A 171 11.82 6.87 -13.80
N THR A 172 10.82 6.76 -14.68
CA THR A 172 10.05 5.54 -14.91
C THR A 172 9.98 5.26 -16.41
N LYS A 173 9.49 4.09 -16.82
CA LYS A 173 9.26 3.83 -18.26
C LYS A 173 8.05 4.59 -18.81
N ALA A 174 7.19 5.10 -17.92
CA ALA A 174 6.07 5.98 -18.27
C ALA A 174 6.47 7.48 -18.35
N GLY A 175 7.76 7.82 -18.21
CA GLY A 175 8.28 9.19 -18.18
C GLY A 175 8.80 9.61 -16.80
N LYS A 176 9.20 10.88 -16.66
CA LYS A 176 9.63 11.44 -15.35
C LYS A 176 8.41 11.85 -14.55
N ILE A 177 8.27 11.32 -13.34
CA ILE A 177 7.10 11.54 -12.49
C ILE A 177 7.52 12.24 -11.19
N ASP A 178 6.84 13.34 -10.84
CA ASP A 178 6.97 13.98 -9.53
C ASP A 178 6.31 13.11 -8.45
N ALA A 179 7.10 12.63 -7.49
CA ALA A 179 6.64 11.67 -6.49
C ALA A 179 7.03 12.06 -5.06
N ILE A 180 6.26 11.56 -4.08
CA ILE A 180 6.60 11.60 -2.66
C ILE A 180 7.35 10.32 -2.29
N LYS A 181 8.57 10.49 -1.78
CA LYS A 181 9.40 9.40 -1.28
C LYS A 181 9.06 9.08 0.17
N VAL A 182 8.83 7.82 0.47
CA VAL A 182 8.47 7.32 1.79
C VAL A 182 9.32 6.10 2.11
N GLU A 183 9.86 6.03 3.33
CA GLU A 183 10.55 4.84 3.80
C GLU A 183 9.77 4.12 4.89
N ARG A 184 9.92 2.80 4.94
CA ARG A 184 9.54 2.01 6.12
C ARG A 184 10.64 2.14 7.16
N VAL A 185 10.27 2.61 8.34
CA VAL A 185 11.14 2.73 9.51
C VAL A 185 11.19 1.38 10.22
N ARG A 186 12.41 0.93 10.54
CA ARG A 186 12.66 -0.29 11.34
C ARG A 186 13.80 0.01 12.30
N ASP A 187 13.86 -0.74 13.40
CA ASP A 187 15.04 -0.74 14.26
C ASP A 187 16.21 -1.40 13.51
N PRO A 188 17.28 -0.64 13.16
CA PRO A 188 18.40 -1.18 12.39
C PRO A 188 19.22 -2.22 13.16
N THR A 189 19.08 -2.29 14.49
CA THR A 189 19.73 -3.32 15.32
C THR A 189 19.04 -4.67 15.16
N GLN A 190 17.74 -4.68 14.84
CA GLN A 190 16.95 -5.90 14.66
C GLN A 190 16.81 -6.29 13.18
N ASN A 191 16.69 -5.30 12.29
CA ASN A 191 16.46 -5.56 10.88
C ASN A 191 17.06 -4.46 9.99
N LYS A 192 18.06 -4.84 9.19
CA LYS A 192 18.76 -3.93 8.27
C LYS A 192 18.06 -3.77 6.92
N ARG A 193 16.92 -4.42 6.70
CA ARG A 193 16.15 -4.30 5.45
C ARG A 193 15.66 -2.88 5.24
N ILE A 194 15.98 -2.33 4.08
CA ILE A 194 15.54 -1.01 3.63
C ILE A 194 14.34 -1.21 2.69
N THR A 195 13.30 -0.39 2.87
CA THR A 195 12.15 -0.36 1.95
C THR A 195 11.78 1.10 1.69
N VAL A 196 11.82 1.51 0.44
CA VAL A 196 11.47 2.87 0.00
C VAL A 196 10.43 2.78 -1.10
N MET A 197 9.44 3.66 -1.05
CA MET A 197 8.31 3.73 -1.96
C MET A 197 8.14 5.16 -2.48
N TRP A 198 7.71 5.28 -3.72
CA TRP A 198 7.47 6.56 -4.38
C TRP A 198 6.04 6.63 -4.89
N PHE A 199 5.30 7.65 -4.44
CA PHE A 199 3.89 7.85 -4.75
C PHE A 199 3.70 9.07 -5.64
N ALA A 200 3.10 8.91 -6.82
CA ALA A 200 2.99 9.95 -7.84
C ALA A 200 1.95 11.03 -7.50
N LYS A 201 2.40 12.28 -7.34
CA LYS A 201 1.56 13.38 -6.85
C LYS A 201 0.31 13.62 -7.71
N ASP A 202 0.47 13.53 -9.03
CA ASP A 202 -0.59 13.88 -9.99
C ASP A 202 -1.46 12.68 -10.41
N TRP A 203 -1.19 11.49 -9.88
CA TRP A 203 -1.83 10.24 -10.29
C TRP A 203 -2.43 9.49 -9.10
N ASP A 204 -3.26 10.19 -8.31
CA ASP A 204 -3.88 9.69 -7.07
C ASP A 204 -2.88 9.01 -6.12
N TYR A 205 -1.64 9.52 -6.10
CA TYR A 205 -0.55 8.96 -5.30
C TYR A 205 -0.27 7.49 -5.63
N LEU A 206 -0.50 7.04 -6.86
CA LEU A 206 -0.15 5.69 -7.32
C LEU A 206 1.32 5.38 -6.98
N LEU A 207 1.57 4.17 -6.46
CA LEU A 207 2.94 3.68 -6.24
C LEU A 207 3.64 3.49 -7.60
N VAL A 208 4.63 4.32 -7.90
CA VAL A 208 5.36 4.30 -9.18
C VAL A 208 6.75 3.69 -9.11
N ARG A 209 7.28 3.55 -7.90
CA ARG A 209 8.53 2.81 -7.65
C ARG A 209 8.52 2.22 -6.24
N LEU A 210 9.08 1.03 -6.11
CA LEU A 210 9.43 0.41 -4.84
C LEU A 210 10.86 -0.10 -4.93
N GLN A 211 11.68 0.25 -3.94
CA GLN A 211 13.03 -0.26 -3.77
C GLN A 211 13.13 -1.00 -2.46
N GLN A 212 13.71 -2.19 -2.51
CA GLN A 212 13.95 -3.01 -1.34
C GLN A 212 15.38 -3.53 -1.35
N VAL A 213 16.09 -3.29 -0.25
CA VAL A 213 17.41 -3.86 0.00
C VAL A 213 17.27 -4.82 1.17
N GLU A 214 17.47 -6.10 0.92
CA GLU A 214 17.44 -7.14 1.96
C GLU A 214 18.67 -7.06 2.86
N THR A 215 18.60 -7.72 4.02
CA THR A 215 19.72 -7.80 4.98
C THR A 215 20.98 -8.43 4.38
N ASP A 216 20.82 -9.32 3.39
CA ASP A 216 21.93 -9.94 2.65
C ASP A 216 22.44 -9.09 1.48
N GLY A 217 21.92 -7.87 1.32
CA GLY A 217 22.31 -6.92 0.28
C GLY A 217 21.62 -7.11 -1.07
N LYS A 218 20.77 -8.12 -1.25
CA LYS A 218 19.97 -8.26 -2.48
C LYS A 218 19.06 -7.07 -2.66
N GLU A 219 19.07 -6.51 -3.86
CA GLU A 219 18.29 -5.31 -4.17
C GLU A 219 17.25 -5.60 -5.25
N TYR A 220 15.99 -5.35 -4.89
CA TYR A 220 14.84 -5.47 -5.77
C TYR A 220 14.27 -4.07 -6.06
N ASN A 221 14.08 -3.77 -7.34
CA ASN A 221 13.41 -2.55 -7.79
C ASN A 221 12.17 -2.93 -8.60
N ILE A 222 11.03 -2.37 -8.21
CA ILE A 222 9.80 -2.40 -9.00
C ILE A 222 9.59 -0.98 -9.52
N MET A 223 9.45 -0.81 -10.83
CA MET A 223 9.35 0.51 -11.47
C MET A 223 8.18 0.53 -12.45
N LEU A 224 7.39 1.61 -12.42
CA LEU A 224 6.24 1.76 -13.29
C LEU A 224 6.63 1.62 -14.76
N LEU A 225 5.99 0.65 -15.42
CA LEU A 225 6.06 0.46 -16.85
C LEU A 225 5.01 1.33 -17.55
N ASN A 226 3.75 1.13 -17.17
CA ASN A 226 2.59 1.88 -17.62
C ASN A 226 1.44 1.66 -16.63
N GLY A 227 0.35 2.40 -16.77
CA GLY A 227 -0.84 2.21 -15.95
C GLY A 227 -1.93 3.23 -16.23
N THR A 228 -3.04 3.09 -15.53
CA THR A 228 -4.19 3.99 -15.57
C THR A 228 -4.69 4.28 -14.16
N VAL A 229 -5.12 5.51 -13.91
CA VAL A 229 -5.85 5.92 -12.71
C VAL A 229 -7.17 6.51 -13.14
N ASN A 230 -8.28 5.95 -12.64
CA ASN A 230 -9.63 6.31 -13.04
C ASN A 230 -9.82 6.38 -14.58
N GLY A 231 -9.28 5.38 -15.29
CA GLY A 231 -9.33 5.29 -16.75
C GLY A 231 -8.34 6.18 -17.52
N ASN A 232 -7.64 7.11 -16.85
CA ASN A 232 -6.66 7.99 -17.49
C ASN A 232 -5.27 7.37 -17.47
N ALA A 233 -4.60 7.35 -18.62
CA ALA A 233 -3.23 6.83 -18.73
C ALA A 233 -2.24 7.66 -17.92
N VAL A 234 -1.47 7.01 -17.06
CA VAL A 234 -0.41 7.62 -16.27
C VAL A 234 0.73 8.01 -17.21
N LYS A 235 1.11 9.29 -17.19
CA LYS A 235 2.20 9.84 -17.99
C LYS A 235 3.09 10.74 -17.14
N GLY A 236 4.40 10.58 -17.29
CA GLY A 236 5.38 11.53 -16.79
C GLY A 236 5.54 12.72 -17.74
N SER A 237 6.16 13.79 -17.22
CA SER A 237 6.60 14.96 -17.98
C SER A 237 7.85 14.67 -18.82
#